data_AF-A0A4S2VDG1-F1
#
_entry.id   AF-A0A4S2VDG1-F1
#
_cell.length_a   1.000
_cell.length_b   1.000
_cell.length_c   1.000
_cell.angle_alpha   90.00
_cell.angle_beta   90.00
_cell.angle_gamma   90.00
#
_symmetry.space_group_name_H-M   'P 1'
#
loop_
_entity.id
_entity.type
_entity.pdbx_description
1 polymer ?
#
loop_
_entity_poly.entity_id
_entity_poly.type
_entity_poly.pdbx_seq_one_letter_code
_entity_poly.pdbx_strand_id
1 'polypeptide(L)'
;MENVRPFPHQQADRDGLEEQLDAERFVLGTAMNQPHDIKTMRAAIKGADFQRPAHEVIWTAILNLVDRGDSTHYLTVVAELDRSKELRRAGGIPYVTQVNDYVGGGDAAHWAGKVRAASDLRADADLGRRIVQYATAPDAEPGHAVTFIDDYLKRQQERAAGRSGDPVDALLAELLDTNALDNIPTLEPLVGDLLHLDTLARIIGPSGHMKSFVVIDIAGHVATGKKWHGQYVRQGTVVYLVAEGMAGIRQRVRAWEKHHGMRMDNALFLPRPVQTRGPEWDVWIEAMRRLEPALIVIDTQARVSVGVEENSNTELGIVVERLDDLRRATGACVLPIHHTGHVGEHGRGASAAKGALQSEMHVSKKGDNASNIVITMKVGKQKDNAEGADLQFGIKVVTLDGEKKPDGRPVTSVVLESLDERPPVLAVGSPEWLVHRLAVAGVPISWGSPRVSKWCTERDIQMRKDKIEEAVRIRKRKDSFDEALSGSENLPPNLPRDLEQQTPPKTGGTPGEVDENPRSDIPPNAGGGPGDAPTKPPSPRSPSREGGGEGEDDENDTPSTPHCTVCGNELHGFRLNRGYDTCLACDPTTGSHPDAA
;
A
#
# COMPACT_ATOMS: atom_id res chain seq x y z
N MET A 1 9.03 -40.36 58.02
CA MET A 1 8.11 -41.05 57.10
C MET A 1 6.73 -40.99 57.73
N GLU A 2 5.70 -40.83 56.89
CA GLU A 2 4.27 -40.76 57.23
C GLU A 2 3.79 -39.45 57.86
N ASN A 3 3.47 -38.44 57.04
CA ASN A 3 2.38 -37.47 57.28
C ASN A 3 2.13 -36.51 56.10
N VAL A 4 2.39 -36.95 54.85
CA VAL A 4 1.87 -36.26 53.66
C VAL A 4 0.84 -37.18 53.04
N ARG A 5 -0.45 -36.91 53.28
CA ARG A 5 -1.51 -37.52 52.49
C ARG A 5 -1.45 -36.87 51.09
N PRO A 6 -1.31 -37.65 50.00
CA PRO A 6 -1.40 -37.08 48.66
C PRO A 6 -2.81 -36.48 48.50
N PHE A 7 -2.89 -35.22 48.06
CA PHE A 7 -4.16 -34.68 47.54
C PHE A 7 -4.54 -35.49 46.29
N PRO A 8 -5.79 -35.92 46.12
CA PRO A 8 -6.22 -36.79 45.03
C PRO A 8 -6.40 -36.00 43.73
N HIS A 9 -5.32 -35.41 43.19
CA HIS A 9 -5.36 -34.69 41.91
C HIS A 9 -5.91 -35.58 40.77
N GLN A 10 -5.49 -36.85 40.71
CA GLN A 10 -5.93 -37.79 39.67
C GLN A 10 -7.43 -38.12 39.68
N GLN A 11 -8.10 -38.00 40.84
CA GLN A 11 -9.52 -38.31 40.94
C GLN A 11 -10.37 -37.08 40.60
N ALA A 12 -9.97 -35.89 41.07
CA ALA A 12 -10.60 -34.63 40.67
C ALA A 12 -10.46 -34.35 39.15
N ASP A 13 -9.32 -34.67 38.56
CA ASP A 13 -9.09 -34.53 37.11
C ASP A 13 -9.96 -35.51 36.29
N ARG A 14 -10.25 -36.70 36.83
CA ARG A 14 -11.14 -37.69 36.21
C ARG A 14 -12.60 -37.30 36.32
N ASP A 15 -13.04 -36.89 37.51
CA ASP A 15 -14.42 -36.46 37.76
C ASP A 15 -14.77 -35.22 36.92
N GLY A 16 -13.82 -34.28 36.77
CA GLY A 16 -13.98 -33.10 35.91
C GLY A 16 -14.02 -33.42 34.41
N LEU A 17 -13.30 -34.44 33.95
CA LEU A 17 -13.34 -34.89 32.56
C LEU A 17 -14.69 -35.57 32.24
N GLU A 18 -15.20 -36.38 33.16
CA GLU A 18 -16.49 -37.05 32.98
C GLU A 18 -17.64 -36.04 32.91
N GLU A 19 -17.62 -35.00 33.76
CA GLU A 19 -18.61 -33.91 33.71
C GLU A 19 -18.57 -33.14 32.37
N GLN A 20 -17.39 -32.91 31.80
CA GLN A 20 -17.25 -32.25 30.49
C GLN A 20 -17.83 -33.11 29.35
N LEU A 21 -17.55 -34.41 29.37
CA LEU A 21 -18.07 -35.34 28.37
C LEU A 21 -19.59 -35.52 28.50
N ASP A 22 -20.15 -35.46 29.70
CA ASP A 22 -21.59 -35.48 29.90
C ASP A 22 -22.24 -34.21 29.35
N ALA A 23 -21.64 -33.04 29.54
CA ALA A 23 -22.14 -31.79 28.94
C ALA A 23 -22.20 -31.88 27.42
N GLU A 24 -21.17 -32.44 26.77
CA GLU A 24 -21.17 -32.66 25.33
C GLU A 24 -22.27 -33.62 24.88
N ARG A 25 -22.49 -34.72 25.62
CA ARG A 25 -23.57 -35.67 25.31
C ARG A 25 -24.94 -35.03 25.47
N PHE A 26 -25.16 -34.21 26.49
CA PHE A 26 -26.41 -33.47 26.67
C PHE A 26 -26.66 -32.47 25.53
N VAL A 27 -25.64 -31.78 25.03
CA VAL A 27 -25.77 -30.91 23.84
C VAL A 27 -26.23 -31.71 22.63
N LEU A 28 -25.55 -32.82 22.33
CA LEU A 28 -25.85 -33.64 21.16
C LEU A 28 -27.21 -34.34 21.26
N GLY A 29 -27.52 -34.93 22.42
CA GLY A 29 -28.81 -35.58 22.67
C GLY A 29 -29.96 -34.57 22.59
N THR A 30 -29.79 -33.37 23.16
CA THR A 30 -30.76 -32.28 23.02
C THR A 30 -30.93 -31.87 21.56
N ALA A 31 -29.84 -31.69 20.80
CA ALA A 31 -29.91 -31.31 19.39
C ALA A 31 -30.63 -32.36 18.50
N MET A 32 -30.51 -33.65 18.82
CA MET A 32 -31.22 -34.71 18.09
C MET A 32 -32.72 -34.76 18.41
N ASN A 33 -33.12 -34.34 19.61
CA ASN A 33 -34.50 -34.46 20.10
C ASN A 33 -35.28 -33.14 20.06
N GLN A 34 -34.58 -32.00 20.06
CA GLN A 34 -35.15 -30.64 20.15
C GLN A 34 -34.53 -29.74 19.06
N PRO A 35 -34.96 -29.85 17.79
CA PRO A 35 -34.35 -29.12 16.68
C PRO A 35 -34.40 -27.59 16.82
N HIS A 36 -35.38 -27.06 17.55
CA HIS A 36 -35.56 -25.62 17.76
C HIS A 36 -34.44 -24.99 18.61
N ASP A 37 -33.80 -25.77 19.48
CA ASP A 37 -32.71 -25.29 20.34
C ASP A 37 -31.35 -25.24 19.63
N ILE A 38 -31.24 -25.89 18.46
CA ILE A 38 -29.99 -25.93 17.69
C ILE A 38 -29.53 -24.53 17.31
N LYS A 39 -30.45 -23.60 17.02
CA LYS A 39 -30.09 -22.21 16.71
C LYS A 39 -29.37 -21.53 17.88
N THR A 40 -29.85 -21.74 19.10
CA THR A 40 -29.25 -21.20 20.33
C THR A 40 -27.89 -21.83 20.59
N MET A 41 -27.79 -23.16 20.47
CA MET A 41 -26.53 -23.88 20.65
C MET A 41 -25.48 -23.50 19.59
N ARG A 42 -25.87 -23.40 18.31
CA ARG A 42 -25.00 -22.97 17.19
C ARG A 42 -24.45 -21.56 17.38
N ALA A 43 -25.18 -20.68 18.07
CA ALA A 43 -24.68 -19.34 18.40
C ALA A 43 -23.62 -19.36 19.53
N ALA A 44 -23.62 -20.38 20.39
CA ALA A 44 -22.74 -20.47 21.55
C ALA A 44 -21.47 -21.31 21.31
N ILE A 45 -21.60 -22.39 20.53
CA ILE A 45 -20.54 -23.40 20.33
C ILE A 45 -20.35 -23.77 18.86
N LYS A 46 -19.13 -24.23 18.54
CA LYS A 46 -18.69 -24.78 17.24
C LYS A 46 -18.17 -26.20 17.41
N GLY A 47 -18.02 -26.94 16.31
CA GLY A 47 -17.54 -28.34 16.33
C GLY A 47 -16.21 -28.54 17.08
N ALA A 48 -15.26 -27.62 16.90
CA ALA A 48 -13.97 -27.67 17.58
C ALA A 48 -14.04 -27.42 19.10
N ASP A 49 -15.19 -27.02 19.65
CA ASP A 49 -15.37 -26.86 21.10
C ASP A 49 -15.62 -28.20 21.81
N PHE A 50 -15.91 -29.28 21.07
CA PHE A 50 -16.04 -30.61 21.63
C PHE A 50 -14.65 -31.21 21.88
N GLN A 51 -14.45 -31.76 23.08
CA GLN A 51 -13.24 -32.46 23.46
C GLN A 51 -13.13 -33.83 22.79
N ARG A 52 -14.26 -34.53 22.61
CA ARG A 52 -14.27 -35.84 21.98
C ARG A 52 -14.47 -35.70 20.47
N PRO A 53 -13.55 -36.19 19.62
CA PRO A 53 -13.70 -36.08 18.16
C PRO A 53 -15.00 -36.71 17.62
N ALA A 54 -15.46 -37.80 18.26
CA ALA A 54 -16.75 -38.41 17.89
C ALA A 54 -17.93 -37.45 18.07
N HIS A 55 -17.89 -36.56 19.06
CA HIS A 55 -18.95 -35.59 19.31
C HIS A 55 -18.95 -34.45 18.30
N GLU A 56 -17.77 -33.96 17.91
CA GLU A 56 -17.61 -32.99 16.82
C GLU A 56 -18.20 -33.53 15.50
N VAL A 57 -17.91 -34.80 15.18
CA VAL A 57 -18.44 -35.47 13.99
C VAL A 57 -19.97 -35.56 14.03
N ILE A 58 -20.54 -35.93 15.19
CA ILE A 58 -22.00 -35.99 15.37
C ILE A 58 -22.62 -34.59 15.26
N TRP A 59 -22.03 -33.57 15.88
CA TRP A 59 -22.50 -32.18 15.81
C TRP A 59 -22.51 -31.68 14.37
N THR A 60 -21.46 -31.95 13.60
CA THR A 60 -21.34 -31.57 12.19
C THR A 60 -22.44 -32.23 11.35
N ALA A 61 -22.71 -33.52 11.56
CA ALA A 61 -23.80 -34.22 10.88
C ALA A 61 -25.18 -33.61 11.19
N ILE A 62 -25.41 -33.21 12.46
CA ILE A 62 -26.64 -32.50 12.86
C ILE A 62 -26.76 -31.16 12.14
N LEU A 63 -25.70 -30.34 12.11
CA LEU A 63 -25.72 -29.04 11.42
C LEU A 63 -25.97 -29.19 9.91
N ASN A 64 -25.35 -30.16 9.26
CA ASN A 64 -25.57 -30.44 7.84
C ASN A 64 -27.03 -30.83 7.53
N LEU A 65 -27.71 -31.52 8.46
CA LEU A 65 -29.14 -31.82 8.33
C LEU A 65 -29.98 -30.56 8.51
N VAL A 66 -29.67 -29.73 9.50
CA VAL A 66 -30.36 -28.44 9.72
C VAL A 66 -30.22 -27.52 8.52
N ASP A 67 -29.02 -27.39 7.96
CA ASP A 67 -28.75 -26.50 6.82
C ASP A 67 -29.47 -26.96 5.53
N ARG A 68 -29.82 -28.25 5.44
CA ARG A 68 -30.67 -28.80 4.37
C ARG A 68 -32.17 -28.77 4.68
N GLY A 69 -32.55 -28.38 5.90
CA GLY A 69 -33.94 -28.43 6.36
C GLY A 69 -34.45 -29.85 6.67
N ASP A 70 -33.55 -30.81 6.86
CA ASP A 70 -33.86 -32.20 7.19
C ASP A 70 -34.10 -32.40 8.69
N SER A 71 -34.73 -33.52 9.05
CA SER A 71 -34.90 -33.93 10.46
C SER A 71 -33.56 -34.21 11.14
N THR A 72 -33.38 -33.75 12.37
CA THR A 72 -32.18 -34.03 13.18
C THR A 72 -32.35 -35.21 14.14
N HIS A 73 -33.45 -35.95 14.03
CA HIS A 73 -33.69 -37.15 14.83
C HIS A 73 -32.52 -38.15 14.68
N TYR A 74 -32.18 -38.88 15.74
CA TYR A 74 -30.96 -39.68 15.79
C TYR A 74 -30.83 -40.70 14.64
N LEU A 75 -31.93 -41.31 14.17
CA LEU A 75 -31.91 -42.20 13.01
C LEU A 75 -31.46 -41.49 11.72
N THR A 76 -31.88 -40.23 11.54
CA THR A 76 -31.46 -39.40 10.40
C THR A 76 -30.01 -38.98 10.54
N VAL A 77 -29.54 -38.69 11.76
CA VAL A 77 -28.12 -38.43 12.04
C VAL A 77 -27.27 -39.66 11.74
N VAL A 78 -27.70 -40.85 12.15
CA VAL A 78 -27.02 -42.12 11.82
C VAL A 78 -26.95 -42.34 10.31
N ALA A 79 -28.06 -42.11 9.59
CA ALA A 79 -28.09 -42.23 8.13
C ALA A 79 -27.15 -41.22 7.45
N GLU A 80 -27.08 -39.98 7.95
CA GLU A 80 -26.16 -38.96 7.45
C GLU A 80 -24.70 -39.34 7.70
N LEU A 81 -24.38 -39.84 8.90
CA LEU A 81 -23.05 -40.32 9.27
C LEU A 81 -22.60 -41.52 8.43
N ASP A 82 -23.53 -42.42 8.10
CA ASP A 82 -23.23 -43.56 7.22
C ASP A 82 -23.01 -43.09 5.77
N ARG A 83 -23.87 -42.18 5.28
CA ARG A 83 -23.75 -41.56 3.96
C ARG A 83 -22.43 -40.82 3.78
N SER A 84 -21.96 -40.12 4.82
CA SER A 84 -20.67 -39.42 4.82
C SER A 84 -19.47 -40.33 5.14
N LYS A 85 -19.69 -41.62 5.43
CA LYS A 85 -18.68 -42.60 5.85
C LYS A 85 -17.98 -42.25 7.17
N GLU A 86 -18.62 -41.44 7.99
CA GLU A 86 -18.11 -40.96 9.28
C GLU A 86 -18.68 -41.74 10.48
N LEU A 87 -19.64 -42.65 10.27
CA LEU A 87 -20.30 -43.41 11.34
C LEU A 87 -19.32 -44.14 12.26
N ARG A 88 -18.23 -44.69 11.71
CA ARG A 88 -17.19 -45.33 12.53
C ARG A 88 -16.45 -44.34 13.42
N ARG A 89 -16.14 -43.14 12.90
CA ARG A 89 -15.48 -42.06 13.66
C ARG A 89 -16.41 -41.47 14.73
N ALA A 90 -17.71 -41.46 14.47
CA ALA A 90 -18.74 -41.13 15.45
C ALA A 90 -18.95 -42.19 16.55
N GLY A 91 -18.23 -43.32 16.53
CA GLY A 91 -18.37 -44.39 17.53
C GLY A 91 -19.42 -45.46 17.19
N GLY A 92 -20.00 -45.41 15.99
CA GLY A 92 -21.00 -46.37 15.50
C GLY A 92 -22.41 -46.15 16.06
N ILE A 93 -23.37 -46.91 15.52
CA ILE A 93 -24.78 -46.83 15.90
C ILE A 93 -25.00 -46.96 17.42
N PRO A 94 -24.36 -47.90 18.14
CA PRO A 94 -24.57 -48.04 19.59
C PRO A 94 -24.18 -46.79 20.36
N TYR A 95 -23.12 -46.10 19.95
CA TYR A 95 -22.66 -44.89 20.62
C TYR A 95 -23.58 -43.70 20.31
N VAL A 96 -23.96 -43.50 19.04
CA VAL A 96 -24.90 -42.42 18.68
C VAL A 96 -26.26 -42.61 19.37
N THR A 97 -26.71 -43.86 19.50
CA THR A 97 -27.93 -44.19 20.27
C THR A 97 -27.76 -43.86 21.74
N GLN A 98 -26.62 -44.23 22.35
CA GLN A 98 -26.33 -43.86 23.73
C GLN A 98 -26.33 -42.34 23.92
N VAL A 99 -25.72 -41.57 23.02
CA VAL A 99 -25.68 -40.10 23.08
C VAL A 99 -27.09 -39.50 22.94
N ASN A 100 -27.94 -40.08 22.08
CA ASN A 100 -29.34 -39.67 21.95
C ASN A 100 -30.12 -39.78 23.27
N ASP A 101 -29.79 -40.74 24.13
CA ASP A 101 -30.48 -40.94 25.41
C ASP A 101 -30.15 -39.83 26.45
N TYR A 102 -29.16 -38.99 26.20
CA TYR A 102 -28.83 -37.83 27.04
C TYR A 102 -29.76 -36.65 26.74
N VAL A 103 -30.99 -36.76 27.23
CA VAL A 103 -32.04 -35.73 27.14
C VAL A 103 -32.52 -35.30 28.53
N GLY A 104 -32.93 -34.04 28.68
CA GLY A 104 -33.63 -33.56 29.88
C GLY A 104 -32.76 -33.06 31.04
N GLY A 105 -31.47 -32.77 30.81
CA GLY A 105 -30.54 -32.28 31.84
C GLY A 105 -30.61 -30.78 32.15
N GLY A 106 -31.44 -29.98 31.48
CA GLY A 106 -31.50 -28.52 31.65
C GLY A 106 -31.67 -27.78 30.32
N ASP A 107 -31.53 -26.45 30.35
CA ASP A 107 -31.58 -25.58 29.16
C ASP A 107 -30.41 -25.89 28.21
N ALA A 108 -30.68 -25.99 26.90
CA ALA A 108 -29.69 -26.19 25.86
C ALA A 108 -28.56 -25.15 25.90
N ALA A 109 -28.88 -23.90 26.27
CA ALA A 109 -27.90 -22.83 26.45
C ALA A 109 -26.94 -23.11 27.61
N HIS A 110 -27.40 -23.75 28.68
CA HIS A 110 -26.57 -24.08 29.86
C HIS A 110 -25.46 -25.07 29.49
N TRP A 111 -25.82 -26.17 28.82
CA TRP A 111 -24.86 -27.21 28.44
C TRP A 111 -23.90 -26.73 27.35
N ALA A 112 -24.39 -25.98 26.36
CA ALA A 112 -23.54 -25.32 25.37
C ALA A 112 -22.55 -24.35 26.05
N GLY A 113 -22.99 -23.60 27.06
CA GLY A 113 -22.13 -22.74 27.86
C GLY A 113 -21.02 -23.51 28.61
N LYS A 114 -21.33 -24.69 29.17
CA LYS A 114 -20.33 -25.56 29.81
C LYS A 114 -19.30 -26.09 28.80
N VAL A 115 -19.75 -26.56 27.63
CA VAL A 115 -18.85 -27.03 26.56
C VAL A 115 -17.93 -25.89 26.11
N ARG A 116 -18.48 -24.67 25.94
CA ARG A 116 -17.70 -23.49 25.58
C ARG A 116 -16.65 -23.14 26.62
N ALA A 117 -17.03 -23.06 27.89
CA ALA A 117 -16.11 -22.74 28.98
C ALA A 117 -14.96 -23.77 29.09
N ALA A 118 -15.28 -25.06 28.89
CA ALA A 118 -14.26 -26.11 28.84
C ALA A 118 -13.32 -25.95 27.64
N SER A 119 -13.84 -25.58 26.46
CA SER A 119 -13.03 -25.26 25.26
C SER A 119 -12.08 -24.09 25.51
N ASP A 120 -12.57 -23.00 26.10
CA ASP A 120 -11.77 -21.81 26.40
C ASP A 120 -10.63 -22.15 27.40
N LEU A 121 -10.91 -22.93 28.45
CA LEU A 121 -9.88 -23.40 29.39
C LEU A 121 -8.82 -24.31 28.74
N ARG A 122 -9.22 -25.14 27.77
CA ARG A 122 -8.26 -25.96 26.99
C ARG A 122 -7.37 -25.08 26.12
N ALA A 123 -7.94 -24.07 25.48
CA ALA A 123 -7.20 -23.11 24.68
C ALA A 123 -6.16 -22.33 25.51
N ASP A 124 -6.51 -21.95 26.74
CA ASP A 124 -5.58 -21.32 27.69
C ASP A 124 -4.44 -22.27 28.09
N ALA A 125 -4.76 -23.53 28.37
CA ALA A 125 -3.74 -24.53 28.70
C ALA A 125 -2.80 -24.82 27.52
N ASP A 126 -3.32 -24.87 26.29
CA ASP A 126 -2.52 -25.00 25.06
C ASP A 126 -1.62 -23.79 24.82
N LEU A 127 -2.14 -22.58 25.03
CA LEU A 127 -1.34 -21.36 24.95
C LEU A 127 -0.15 -21.43 25.92
N GLY A 128 -0.41 -21.78 27.18
CA GLY A 128 0.63 -21.94 28.21
C GLY A 128 1.70 -22.95 27.78
N ARG A 129 1.30 -24.11 27.24
CA ARG A 129 2.24 -25.11 26.72
C ARG A 129 3.09 -24.58 25.56
N ARG A 130 2.48 -23.87 24.62
CA ARG A 130 3.18 -23.31 23.45
C ARG A 130 4.17 -22.22 23.86
N ILE A 131 3.82 -21.36 24.81
CA ILE A 131 4.74 -20.36 25.37
C ILE A 131 5.98 -21.04 25.94
N VAL A 132 5.81 -22.09 26.76
CA VAL A 132 6.92 -22.86 27.32
C VAL A 132 7.75 -23.49 26.19
N GLN A 133 7.12 -24.11 25.20
CA GLN A 133 7.81 -24.72 24.05
C GLN A 133 8.68 -23.71 23.30
N TYR A 134 8.14 -22.53 22.97
CA TYR A 134 8.90 -21.47 22.30
C TYR A 134 10.06 -20.96 23.15
N ALA A 135 9.88 -20.84 24.48
CA ALA A 135 10.93 -20.37 25.38
C ALA A 135 12.04 -21.40 25.63
N THR A 136 11.76 -22.70 25.45
CA THR A 136 12.71 -23.79 25.69
C THR A 136 13.25 -24.45 24.42
N ALA A 137 12.92 -23.91 23.23
CA ALA A 137 13.40 -24.45 21.96
C ALA A 137 14.93 -24.30 21.85
N PRO A 138 15.64 -25.23 21.18
CA PRO A 138 17.10 -25.15 21.02
C PRO A 138 17.62 -23.88 20.34
N ASP A 139 16.78 -23.26 19.52
CA ASP A 139 17.01 -22.04 18.73
C ASP A 139 16.22 -20.83 19.26
N ALA A 140 15.78 -20.88 20.52
CA ALA A 140 14.99 -19.80 21.11
C ALA A 140 15.78 -18.49 21.22
N GLU A 141 15.36 -17.48 20.46
CA GLU A 141 15.87 -16.11 20.58
C GLU A 141 15.09 -15.30 21.63
N PRO A 142 15.75 -14.42 22.40
CA PRO A 142 15.07 -13.53 23.33
C PRO A 142 13.96 -12.73 22.64
N GLY A 143 12.73 -12.80 23.17
CA GLY A 143 11.58 -12.06 22.68
C GLY A 143 10.62 -12.83 21.76
N HIS A 144 11.01 -13.98 21.19
CA HIS A 144 10.11 -14.78 20.33
C HIS A 144 8.82 -15.23 21.04
N ALA A 145 8.93 -15.66 22.30
CA ALA A 145 7.75 -16.01 23.09
C ALA A 145 6.83 -14.80 23.36
N VAL A 146 7.40 -13.59 23.46
CA VAL A 146 6.63 -12.35 23.65
C VAL A 146 5.88 -11.99 22.35
N THR A 147 6.57 -12.02 21.21
CA THR A 147 5.94 -11.80 19.90
C THR A 147 4.80 -12.79 19.64
N PHE A 148 4.98 -14.06 20.00
CA PHE A 148 3.93 -15.07 19.88
C PHE A 148 2.71 -14.74 20.73
N ILE A 149 2.91 -14.24 21.96
CA ILE A 149 1.81 -13.81 22.84
C ILE A 149 1.07 -12.61 22.22
N ASP A 150 1.80 -11.61 21.73
CA ASP A 150 1.21 -10.42 21.11
C ASP A 150 0.36 -10.79 19.88
N ASP A 151 0.89 -11.63 19.00
CA ASP A 151 0.17 -12.15 17.83
C ASP A 151 -1.07 -12.95 18.22
N TYR A 152 -0.96 -13.78 19.25
CA TYR A 152 -2.09 -14.57 19.76
C TYR A 152 -3.20 -13.66 20.31
N LEU A 153 -2.85 -12.66 21.13
CA LEU A 153 -3.81 -11.71 21.70
C LEU A 153 -4.50 -10.89 20.61
N LYS A 154 -3.74 -10.43 19.61
CA LYS A 154 -4.29 -9.71 18.46
C LYS A 154 -5.34 -10.56 17.72
N ARG A 155 -5.04 -11.82 17.43
CA ARG A 155 -5.99 -12.75 16.78
C ARG A 155 -7.24 -13.00 17.63
N GLN A 156 -7.10 -13.05 18.96
CA GLN A 156 -8.26 -13.20 19.84
C GLN A 156 -9.12 -11.94 19.88
N GLN A 157 -8.51 -10.76 19.89
CA GLN A 157 -9.23 -9.48 19.80
C GLN A 157 -9.98 -9.36 18.47
N GLU A 158 -9.37 -9.76 17.36
CA GLU A 158 -10.03 -9.79 16.04
C GLU A 158 -11.24 -10.72 16.01
N ARG A 159 -11.15 -11.89 16.66
CA ARG A 159 -12.27 -12.83 16.82
C ARG A 159 -13.37 -12.27 17.74
N ALA A 160 -12.99 -11.66 18.86
CA ALA A 160 -13.91 -11.07 19.83
C ALA A 160 -14.64 -9.83 19.30
N ALA A 161 -14.02 -9.09 18.38
CA ALA A 161 -14.60 -7.92 17.71
C ALA A 161 -15.71 -8.26 16.69
N GLY A 162 -16.17 -9.52 16.64
CA GLY A 162 -17.31 -9.91 15.80
C GLY A 162 -16.97 -10.09 14.32
N ARG A 163 -15.69 -10.29 13.96
CA ARG A 163 -15.33 -10.87 12.65
C ARG A 163 -15.60 -12.38 12.67
N SER A 164 -16.86 -12.73 12.92
CA SER A 164 -17.38 -14.09 13.07
C SER A 164 -17.99 -14.64 11.78
N GLY A 165 -17.52 -14.18 10.62
CA GLY A 165 -17.77 -14.80 9.32
C GLY A 165 -16.62 -15.73 8.96
N ASP A 166 -16.88 -16.71 8.11
CA ASP A 166 -15.81 -17.38 7.36
C ASP A 166 -14.87 -16.29 6.81
N PRO A 167 -13.53 -16.36 6.98
CA PRO A 167 -12.60 -15.44 6.33
C PRO A 167 -12.84 -15.28 4.83
N VAL A 168 -13.38 -16.32 4.18
CA VAL A 168 -13.84 -16.26 2.79
C VAL A 168 -15.04 -15.33 2.66
N ASP A 169 -16.08 -15.45 3.49
CA ASP A 169 -17.25 -14.56 3.45
C ASP A 169 -16.88 -13.10 3.75
N ALA A 170 -15.95 -12.87 4.69
CA ALA A 170 -15.43 -11.54 4.97
C ALA A 170 -14.74 -10.93 3.74
N LEU A 171 -13.88 -11.71 3.08
CA LEU A 171 -13.20 -11.26 1.87
C LEU A 171 -14.18 -11.08 0.70
N LEU A 172 -15.16 -11.99 0.55
CA LEU A 172 -16.21 -11.88 -0.48
C LEU A 172 -17.09 -10.65 -0.26
N ALA A 173 -17.34 -10.26 0.99
CA ALA A 173 -18.05 -9.03 1.32
C ALA A 173 -17.25 -7.75 1.02
N GLU A 174 -15.91 -7.84 0.97
CA GLU A 174 -15.03 -6.72 0.59
C GLU A 174 -14.88 -6.58 -0.95
N LEU A 175 -15.25 -7.59 -1.73
CA LEU A 175 -15.17 -7.52 -3.19
C LEU A 175 -16.17 -6.50 -3.75
N LEU A 176 -15.65 -5.56 -4.54
CA LEU A 176 -16.45 -4.55 -5.23
C LEU A 176 -16.79 -5.02 -6.64
N ASP A 177 -18.05 -4.83 -7.05
CA ASP A 177 -18.44 -4.92 -8.45
C ASP A 177 -18.07 -3.62 -9.20
N THR A 178 -18.22 -3.61 -10.53
CA THR A 178 -17.83 -2.47 -11.36
C THR A 178 -18.55 -1.18 -10.99
N ASN A 179 -19.79 -1.23 -10.51
CA ASN A 179 -20.51 -0.03 -10.07
C ASN A 179 -20.01 0.46 -8.71
N ALA A 180 -19.64 -0.47 -7.82
CA ALA A 180 -19.10 -0.15 -6.52
C ALA A 180 -17.69 0.47 -6.60
N LEU A 181 -16.95 0.23 -7.70
CA LEU A 181 -15.67 0.91 -7.96
C LEU A 181 -15.83 2.44 -8.04
N ASP A 182 -16.96 2.95 -8.55
CA ASP A 182 -17.22 4.39 -8.64
C ASP A 182 -17.33 5.07 -7.26
N ASN A 183 -17.53 4.29 -6.20
CA ASN A 183 -17.58 4.78 -4.82
C ASN A 183 -16.21 4.75 -4.12
N ILE A 184 -15.16 4.26 -4.79
CA ILE A 184 -13.80 4.35 -4.25
C ILE A 184 -13.42 5.83 -4.18
N PRO A 185 -13.06 6.36 -2.99
CA PRO A 185 -12.67 7.76 -2.86
C PRO A 185 -11.51 8.10 -3.80
N THR A 186 -11.65 9.18 -4.56
CA THR A 186 -10.53 9.71 -5.36
C THR A 186 -9.43 10.23 -4.43
N LEU A 187 -8.17 10.03 -4.82
CA LEU A 187 -7.02 10.56 -4.08
C LEU A 187 -7.16 12.07 -3.88
N GLU A 188 -7.28 12.51 -2.63
CA GLU A 188 -7.39 13.93 -2.31
C GLU A 188 -6.02 14.62 -2.44
N PRO A 189 -5.86 15.64 -3.29
CA PRO A 189 -4.58 16.32 -3.45
C PRO A 189 -4.22 17.12 -2.20
N LEU A 190 -2.97 16.98 -1.75
CA LEU A 190 -2.37 17.75 -0.67
C LEU A 190 -1.50 18.88 -1.21
N VAL A 191 -0.66 18.60 -2.22
CA VAL A 191 0.19 19.59 -2.92
C VAL A 191 0.20 19.29 -4.41
N GLY A 192 -0.53 20.09 -5.19
CA GLY A 192 -0.76 19.87 -6.62
C GLY A 192 -1.12 18.42 -6.91
N ASP A 193 -0.56 17.87 -7.99
CA ASP A 193 -0.63 16.45 -8.32
C ASP A 193 0.55 15.65 -7.74
N LEU A 194 1.32 16.24 -6.82
CA LEU A 194 2.61 15.69 -6.34
C LEU A 194 2.46 14.85 -5.07
N LEU A 195 1.62 15.31 -4.15
CA LEU A 195 1.37 14.69 -2.87
C LEU A 195 -0.14 14.61 -2.64
N HIS A 196 -0.62 13.48 -2.13
CA HIS A 196 -2.03 13.24 -1.85
C HIS A 196 -2.21 12.76 -0.41
N LEU A 197 -3.37 13.05 0.18
CA LEU A 197 -3.75 12.45 1.46
C LEU A 197 -3.90 10.94 1.33
N ASP A 198 -3.76 10.25 2.46
CA ASP A 198 -3.79 8.79 2.55
C ASP A 198 -2.82 8.08 1.59
N THR A 199 -1.59 8.62 1.45
CA THR A 199 -0.55 8.03 0.60
C THR A 199 0.80 7.95 1.27
N LEU A 200 1.61 6.99 0.80
CA LEU A 200 3.04 6.96 1.06
C LEU A 200 3.78 7.54 -0.15
N ALA A 201 4.44 8.68 0.04
CA ALA A 201 5.25 9.36 -0.96
C ALA A 201 6.71 9.39 -0.50
N ARG A 202 7.68 9.55 -1.41
CA ARG A 202 9.11 9.56 -1.05
C ARG A 202 9.86 10.66 -1.78
N ILE A 203 10.76 11.35 -1.08
CA ILE A 203 11.74 12.25 -1.71
C ILE A 203 13.13 11.65 -1.61
N ILE A 204 13.75 11.42 -2.77
CA ILE A 204 15.06 10.82 -2.90
C ILE A 204 16.07 11.80 -3.51
N GLY A 205 17.35 11.56 -3.30
CA GLY A 205 18.42 12.32 -3.95
C GLY A 205 19.76 12.26 -3.21
N PRO A 206 20.86 12.69 -3.83
CA PRO A 206 22.18 12.63 -3.19
C PRO A 206 22.28 13.42 -1.89
N SER A 207 23.28 13.10 -1.05
CA SER A 207 23.55 13.90 0.15
C SER A 207 23.95 15.34 -0.22
N GLY A 208 23.52 16.33 0.57
CA GLY A 208 23.80 17.74 0.31
C GLY A 208 23.00 18.40 -0.82
N HIS A 209 22.08 17.69 -1.47
CA HIS A 209 21.26 18.21 -2.59
C HIS A 209 19.97 18.92 -2.12
N MET A 210 19.98 19.51 -0.92
CA MET A 210 18.92 20.40 -0.44
C MET A 210 17.52 19.77 -0.24
N LYS A 211 17.37 18.44 -0.20
CA LYS A 211 16.08 17.75 0.05
C LYS A 211 15.30 18.33 1.23
N SER A 212 15.93 18.44 2.40
CA SER A 212 15.28 19.00 3.59
C SER A 212 14.78 20.42 3.37
N PHE A 213 15.44 21.24 2.55
CA PHE A 213 14.97 22.60 2.25
C PHE A 213 13.71 22.58 1.37
N VAL A 214 13.65 21.70 0.37
CA VAL A 214 12.43 21.47 -0.43
C VAL A 214 11.28 21.02 0.46
N VAL A 215 11.52 20.06 1.36
CA VAL A 215 10.46 19.52 2.22
C VAL A 215 10.03 20.49 3.31
N ILE A 216 10.93 21.30 3.87
CA ILE A 216 10.56 22.38 4.80
C ILE A 216 9.72 23.44 4.09
N ASP A 217 10.04 23.75 2.83
CA ASP A 217 9.26 24.68 2.03
C ASP A 217 7.84 24.14 1.79
N ILE A 218 7.70 22.87 1.38
CA ILE A 218 6.41 22.19 1.27
C ILE A 218 5.66 22.21 2.61
N ALA A 219 6.31 21.82 3.71
CA ALA A 219 5.72 21.79 5.04
C ALA A 219 5.20 23.17 5.48
N GLY A 220 5.96 24.23 5.19
CA GLY A 220 5.55 25.61 5.45
C GLY A 220 4.29 25.99 4.69
N HIS A 221 4.24 25.64 3.40
CA HIS A 221 3.09 25.91 2.55
C HIS A 221 1.84 25.12 2.98
N VAL A 222 1.98 23.83 3.33
CA VAL A 222 0.88 23.01 3.88
C VAL A 222 0.39 23.55 5.23
N ALA A 223 1.30 23.90 6.14
CA ALA A 223 0.93 24.44 7.45
C ALA A 223 0.16 25.78 7.34
N THR A 224 0.49 26.59 6.34
CA THR A 224 -0.06 27.94 6.16
C THR A 224 -1.17 28.05 5.11
N GLY A 225 -1.40 27.01 4.29
CA GLY A 225 -2.35 27.03 3.18
C GLY A 225 -1.91 27.88 1.99
N LYS A 226 -0.66 28.34 1.94
CA LYS A 226 -0.13 29.13 0.82
C LYS A 226 0.13 28.21 -0.38
N LYS A 227 -0.22 28.65 -1.59
CA LYS A 227 0.16 27.94 -2.84
C LYS A 227 1.67 27.74 -2.92
N TRP A 228 2.09 26.54 -3.29
CA TRP A 228 3.51 26.16 -3.35
C TRP A 228 4.02 26.25 -4.79
N HIS A 229 4.80 27.30 -5.11
CA HIS A 229 5.32 27.57 -6.47
C HIS A 229 4.27 27.39 -7.58
N GLY A 230 3.10 28.00 -7.40
CA GLY A 230 1.96 27.92 -8.32
C GLY A 230 1.04 26.73 -8.11
N GLN A 231 1.49 25.69 -7.39
CA GLN A 231 0.71 24.48 -7.12
C GLN A 231 -0.38 24.72 -6.07
N TYR A 232 -1.48 24.00 -6.21
CA TYR A 232 -2.53 23.90 -5.19
C TYR A 232 -1.94 23.35 -3.88
N VAL A 233 -2.44 23.82 -2.74
CA VAL A 233 -2.07 23.31 -1.42
C VAL A 233 -3.31 23.22 -0.56
N ARG A 234 -3.57 22.06 0.02
CA ARG A 234 -4.53 21.90 1.11
C ARG A 234 -3.85 22.26 2.42
N GLN A 235 -4.44 23.18 3.18
CA GLN A 235 -3.93 23.51 4.51
C GLN A 235 -4.17 22.35 5.49
N GLY A 236 -3.19 22.06 6.35
CA GLY A 236 -3.35 21.07 7.42
C GLY A 236 -2.20 21.05 8.41
N THR A 237 -2.37 20.30 9.51
CA THR A 237 -1.31 20.08 10.50
C THR A 237 -0.17 19.29 9.87
N VAL A 238 1.06 19.78 10.04
CA VAL A 238 2.27 19.10 9.60
C VAL A 238 3.03 18.59 10.80
N VAL A 239 3.46 17.33 10.76
CA VAL A 239 4.40 16.78 11.74
C VAL A 239 5.71 16.45 11.04
N TYR A 240 6.81 16.97 11.58
CA TYR A 240 8.13 16.83 11.01
C TYR A 240 9.06 16.13 12.00
N LEU A 241 9.38 14.87 11.71
CA LEU A 241 10.34 14.08 12.46
C LEU A 241 11.76 14.41 11.99
N VAL A 242 12.49 15.19 12.78
CA VAL A 242 13.86 15.61 12.49
C VAL A 242 14.82 14.56 13.07
N ALA A 243 14.98 13.45 12.35
CA ALA A 243 15.88 12.36 12.69
C ALA A 243 17.35 12.68 12.36
N GLU A 244 17.61 13.65 11.47
CA GLU A 244 18.94 14.20 11.18
C GLU A 244 18.96 15.75 11.17
N GLY A 245 20.10 16.35 11.52
CA GLY A 245 20.30 17.80 11.31
C GLY A 245 19.55 18.72 12.29
N MET A 246 19.25 18.25 13.50
CA MET A 246 18.48 18.94 14.54
C MET A 246 18.91 20.39 14.78
N ALA A 247 20.21 20.68 14.84
CA ALA A 247 20.72 22.03 15.11
C ALA A 247 20.36 23.06 14.01
N GLY A 248 20.11 22.60 12.78
CA GLY A 248 19.84 23.45 11.62
C GLY A 248 18.37 23.77 11.40
N ILE A 249 17.43 22.97 11.93
CA ILE A 249 16.01 23.08 11.58
C ILE A 249 15.42 24.43 11.97
N ARG A 250 15.76 24.93 13.17
CA ARG A 250 15.29 26.24 13.67
C ARG A 250 15.65 27.37 12.69
N GLN A 251 16.88 27.37 12.19
CA GLN A 251 17.36 28.42 11.28
C GLN A 251 16.64 28.38 9.93
N ARG A 252 16.33 27.17 9.44
CA ARG A 252 15.58 26.97 8.18
C ARG A 252 14.12 27.45 8.32
N VAL A 253 13.45 27.06 9.40
CA VAL A 253 12.06 27.49 9.68
C VAL A 253 12.00 29.01 9.84
N ARG A 254 12.88 29.61 10.64
CA ARG A 254 12.89 31.07 10.86
C ARG A 254 13.19 31.85 9.58
N ALA A 255 14.04 31.33 8.70
CA ALA A 255 14.30 31.95 7.40
C ALA A 255 13.09 31.88 6.47
N TRP A 256 12.39 30.75 6.45
CA TRP A 256 11.14 30.59 5.69
C TRP A 256 10.07 31.55 6.20
N GLU A 257 9.85 31.60 7.52
CA GLU A 257 8.84 32.48 8.13
C GLU A 257 9.11 33.95 7.83
N LYS A 258 10.38 34.36 7.93
CA LYS A 258 10.80 35.73 7.58
C LYS A 258 10.60 36.03 6.10
N HIS A 259 10.91 35.08 5.21
CA HIS A 259 10.77 35.25 3.77
C HIS A 259 9.31 35.41 3.34
N HIS A 260 8.42 34.60 3.90
CA HIS A 260 6.99 34.62 3.56
C HIS A 260 6.15 35.54 4.44
N GLY A 261 6.72 36.10 5.51
CA GLY A 261 6.02 36.99 6.45
C GLY A 261 4.96 36.28 7.28
N MET A 262 5.10 34.96 7.50
CA MET A 262 4.09 34.12 8.15
C MET A 262 4.76 33.12 9.09
N ARG A 263 4.05 32.73 10.16
CA ARG A 263 4.51 31.72 11.11
C ARG A 263 4.04 30.33 10.70
N MET A 264 4.87 29.31 10.91
CA MET A 264 4.49 27.91 10.70
C MET A 264 3.78 27.33 11.94
N ASP A 265 2.73 27.98 12.44
CA ASP A 265 2.13 27.60 13.73
C ASP A 265 1.46 26.21 13.70
N ASN A 266 1.03 25.75 12.52
CA ASN A 266 0.48 24.40 12.32
C ASN A 266 1.54 23.34 11.96
N ALA A 267 2.83 23.63 12.16
CA ALA A 267 3.91 22.67 11.94
C ALA A 267 4.57 22.29 13.28
N LEU A 268 4.47 21.01 13.64
CA LEU A 268 5.06 20.44 14.85
C LEU A 268 6.33 19.67 14.50
N PHE A 269 7.41 19.87 15.26
CA PHE A 269 8.70 19.25 15.01
C PHE A 269 9.08 18.33 16.16
N LEU A 270 9.39 17.06 15.88
CA LEU A 270 9.98 16.13 16.84
C LEU A 270 11.48 16.01 16.56
N PRO A 271 12.36 16.61 17.38
CA PRO A 271 13.79 16.70 17.09
C PRO A 271 14.56 15.46 17.56
N ARG A 272 14.11 14.27 17.17
CA ARG A 272 14.80 12.99 17.42
C ARG A 272 14.21 11.91 16.52
N PRO A 273 14.94 10.82 16.25
CA PRO A 273 14.35 9.67 15.58
C PRO A 273 13.36 8.91 16.49
N VAL A 274 12.40 8.23 15.87
CA VAL A 274 11.59 7.15 16.45
C VAL A 274 11.87 5.92 15.58
N GLN A 275 12.29 4.81 16.17
CA GLN A 275 12.75 3.64 15.40
C GLN A 275 11.56 2.79 14.93
N THR A 276 11.48 2.48 13.64
CA THR A 276 10.36 1.73 13.03
C THR A 276 10.19 0.30 13.57
N ARG A 277 11.29 -0.31 14.00
CA ARG A 277 11.32 -1.64 14.65
C ARG A 277 11.18 -1.59 16.17
N GLY A 278 11.16 -0.40 16.76
CA GLY A 278 11.04 -0.22 18.21
C GLY A 278 9.59 -0.11 18.66
N PRO A 279 9.29 -0.45 19.93
CA PRO A 279 7.94 -0.36 20.48
C PRO A 279 7.42 1.09 20.58
N GLU A 280 8.33 2.07 20.57
CA GLU A 280 7.96 3.49 20.52
C GLU A 280 7.24 3.88 19.22
N TRP A 281 7.42 3.10 18.13
CA TRP A 281 6.72 3.36 16.88
C TRP A 281 5.20 3.22 17.00
N ASP A 282 4.71 2.25 17.78
CA ASP A 282 3.26 2.08 17.99
C ASP A 282 2.69 3.22 18.83
N VAL A 283 3.46 3.70 19.82
CA VAL A 283 3.12 4.92 20.57
C VAL A 283 3.07 6.13 19.65
N TRP A 284 4.00 6.22 18.69
CA TRP A 284 4.02 7.27 17.68
C TRP A 284 2.79 7.22 16.77
N ILE A 285 2.41 6.03 16.29
CA ILE A 285 1.20 5.84 15.49
C ILE A 285 -0.05 6.34 16.23
N GLU A 286 -0.24 5.93 17.49
CA GLU A 286 -1.39 6.38 18.27
C GLU A 286 -1.37 7.89 18.55
N ALA A 287 -0.18 8.47 18.78
CA ALA A 287 -0.04 9.92 18.94
C ALA A 287 -0.43 10.66 17.65
N MET A 288 -0.03 10.16 16.49
CA MET A 288 -0.39 10.76 15.19
C MET A 288 -1.86 10.58 14.85
N ARG A 289 -2.45 9.42 15.17
CA ARG A 289 -3.89 9.18 15.00
C ARG A 289 -4.73 10.22 15.76
N ARG A 290 -4.32 10.59 16.97
CA ARG A 290 -5.01 11.63 17.78
C ARG A 290 -4.80 13.05 17.27
N LEU A 291 -3.67 13.30 16.62
CA LEU A 291 -3.29 14.62 16.12
C LEU A 291 -3.88 14.90 14.73
N GLU A 292 -4.21 13.85 13.98
CA GLU A 292 -4.77 13.92 12.62
C GLU A 292 -3.97 14.84 11.66
N PRO A 293 -2.65 14.61 11.49
CA PRO A 293 -1.85 15.42 10.59
C PRO A 293 -2.22 15.18 9.12
N ALA A 294 -2.17 16.23 8.30
CA ALA A 294 -2.30 16.11 6.85
C ALA A 294 -0.98 15.61 6.20
N LEU A 295 0.16 15.97 6.79
CA LEU A 295 1.50 15.61 6.31
C LEU A 295 2.39 15.16 7.46
N ILE A 296 3.00 13.98 7.32
CA ILE A 296 4.01 13.47 8.24
C ILE A 296 5.33 13.35 7.48
N VAL A 297 6.32 14.17 7.82
CA VAL A 297 7.66 14.15 7.23
C VAL A 297 8.61 13.35 8.11
N ILE A 298 9.42 12.48 7.49
CA ILE A 298 10.48 11.71 8.15
C ILE A 298 11.83 12.07 7.51
N ASP A 299 12.62 12.95 8.16
CA ASP A 299 13.91 13.42 7.67
C ASP A 299 15.06 12.91 8.56
N THR A 300 15.74 11.81 8.25
CA THR A 300 15.64 10.94 7.05
C THR A 300 15.26 9.51 7.41
N GLN A 301 14.77 8.74 6.43
CA GLN A 301 14.38 7.34 6.58
C GLN A 301 15.50 6.48 7.19
N ALA A 302 16.75 6.66 6.75
CA ALA A 302 17.90 5.87 7.23
C ALA A 302 18.14 6.01 8.74
N ARG A 303 17.67 7.10 9.37
CA ARG A 303 17.81 7.35 10.81
C ARG A 303 16.69 6.76 11.66
N VAL A 304 15.59 6.36 11.05
CA VAL A 304 14.46 5.69 11.73
C VAL A 304 14.44 4.19 11.48
N SER A 305 15.28 3.69 10.58
CA SER A 305 15.44 2.26 10.27
C SER A 305 16.84 1.75 10.67
N VAL A 306 17.35 2.15 11.84
CA VAL A 306 18.68 1.70 12.29
C VAL A 306 18.66 0.19 12.51
N GLY A 307 19.71 -0.50 12.06
CA GLY A 307 19.80 -1.96 12.12
C GLY A 307 19.05 -2.69 11.01
N VAL A 308 18.53 -1.96 10.01
CA VAL A 308 17.97 -2.54 8.78
C VAL A 308 19.03 -2.59 7.69
N GLU A 309 19.19 -3.75 7.07
CA GLU A 309 19.97 -3.94 5.87
C GLU A 309 19.23 -3.35 4.66
N GLU A 310 19.61 -2.15 4.24
CA GLU A 310 18.97 -1.40 3.15
C GLU A 310 19.02 -2.10 1.78
N ASN A 311 19.85 -3.14 1.62
CA ASN A 311 19.91 -3.94 0.40
C ASN A 311 18.96 -5.16 0.42
N SER A 312 18.37 -5.47 1.58
CA SER A 312 17.43 -6.56 1.74
C SER A 312 16.01 -6.11 1.38
N ASN A 313 15.43 -6.75 0.37
CA ASN A 313 14.02 -6.54 0.01
C ASN A 313 13.09 -6.87 1.18
N THR A 314 13.39 -7.93 1.92
CA THR A 314 12.58 -8.39 3.06
C THR A 314 12.58 -7.37 4.19
N GLU A 315 13.75 -6.87 4.57
CA GLU A 315 13.82 -5.93 5.69
C GLU A 315 13.30 -4.55 5.34
N LEU A 316 13.51 -4.08 4.10
CA LEU A 316 12.87 -2.86 3.63
C LEU A 316 11.35 -3.01 3.54
N GLY A 317 10.85 -4.20 3.20
CA GLY A 317 9.40 -4.50 3.24
C GLY A 317 8.80 -4.24 4.62
N ILE A 318 9.49 -4.65 5.69
CA ILE A 318 9.06 -4.38 7.08
C ILE A 318 9.01 -2.87 7.35
N VAL A 319 10.03 -2.11 6.94
CA VAL A 319 10.03 -0.65 7.14
C VAL A 319 8.89 0.02 6.39
N VAL A 320 8.63 -0.41 5.15
CA VAL A 320 7.52 0.11 4.33
C VAL A 320 6.18 -0.20 4.96
N GLU A 321 5.97 -1.43 5.45
CA GLU A 321 4.74 -1.82 6.15
C GLU A 321 4.51 -0.95 7.40
N ARG A 322 5.56 -0.66 8.18
CA ARG A 322 5.45 0.21 9.37
C ARG A 322 5.15 1.67 9.03
N LEU A 323 5.56 2.14 7.86
CA LEU A 323 5.16 3.45 7.33
C LEU A 323 3.72 3.41 6.82
N ASP A 324 3.28 2.28 6.26
CA ASP A 324 1.90 2.09 5.81
C ASP A 324 0.93 1.96 7.00
N ASP A 325 1.32 1.33 8.10
CA ASP A 325 0.58 1.37 9.38
C ASP A 325 0.31 2.79 9.84
N LEU A 326 1.34 3.65 9.77
CA LEU A 326 1.23 5.06 10.13
C LEU A 326 0.28 5.81 9.19
N ARG A 327 0.34 5.55 7.88
CA ARG A 327 -0.59 6.09 6.89
C ARG A 327 -2.03 5.64 7.19
N ARG A 328 -2.27 4.32 7.25
CA ARG A 328 -3.61 3.73 7.50
C ARG A 328 -4.25 4.24 8.80
N ALA A 329 -3.45 4.42 9.85
CA ALA A 329 -3.94 4.93 11.11
C ALA A 329 -4.31 6.41 11.08
N THR A 330 -3.78 7.21 10.14
CA THR A 330 -3.90 8.68 10.16
C THR A 330 -4.62 9.27 8.96
N GLY A 331 -4.67 8.56 7.83
CA GLY A 331 -5.06 9.14 6.53
C GLY A 331 -4.12 10.23 6.03
N ALA A 332 -2.93 10.39 6.63
CA ALA A 332 -1.98 11.42 6.27
C ALA A 332 -1.18 11.07 5.01
N CYS A 333 -0.63 12.09 4.35
CA CYS A 333 0.51 11.87 3.46
C CYS A 333 1.76 11.58 4.31
N VAL A 334 2.32 10.37 4.23
CA VAL A 334 3.59 10.02 4.89
C VAL A 334 4.73 10.20 3.89
N LEU A 335 5.71 11.04 4.24
CA LEU A 335 6.78 11.50 3.35
C LEU A 335 8.18 11.25 3.96
N PRO A 336 8.79 10.07 3.74
CA PRO A 336 10.17 9.81 4.11
C PRO A 336 11.13 10.46 3.12
N ILE A 337 12.22 11.03 3.65
CA ILE A 337 13.35 11.51 2.87
C ILE A 337 14.44 10.45 2.86
N HIS A 338 14.92 10.07 1.69
CA HIS A 338 15.94 9.03 1.53
C HIS A 338 17.09 9.48 0.62
N HIS A 339 18.27 8.87 0.79
CA HIS A 339 19.44 9.17 -0.03
C HIS A 339 19.51 8.22 -1.24
N THR A 340 19.95 8.73 -2.39
CA THR A 340 20.31 7.86 -3.53
C THR A 340 21.71 7.30 -3.34
N GLY A 341 22.00 6.18 -4.01
CA GLY A 341 23.29 5.52 -3.93
C GLY A 341 24.40 6.12 -4.76
N HIS A 342 25.63 5.66 -4.52
CA HIS A 342 26.81 6.04 -5.31
C HIS A 342 26.82 5.54 -6.77
N VAL A 343 25.85 4.71 -7.21
CA VAL A 343 25.76 4.21 -8.59
C VAL A 343 24.33 4.35 -9.10
N GLY A 344 24.10 5.31 -10.00
CA GLY A 344 22.86 5.48 -10.77
C GLY A 344 21.83 6.48 -10.21
N GLU A 345 21.02 7.06 -11.11
CA GLU A 345 19.87 7.96 -10.84
C GLU A 345 18.71 7.30 -10.07
N HIS A 346 18.93 6.11 -9.51
CA HIS A 346 17.91 5.31 -8.83
C HIS A 346 18.10 5.45 -7.32
N GLY A 347 17.02 5.79 -6.60
CA GLY A 347 16.99 5.72 -5.14
C GLY A 347 17.51 4.38 -4.66
N ARG A 348 18.39 4.37 -3.65
CA ARG A 348 18.76 3.11 -2.98
C ARG A 348 17.53 2.50 -2.34
N GLY A 349 17.53 1.18 -2.30
CA GLY A 349 16.45 0.38 -1.78
C GLY A 349 15.83 -0.53 -2.83
N ALA A 350 15.66 -1.78 -2.43
CA ALA A 350 14.77 -2.80 -2.98
C ALA A 350 13.70 -2.28 -3.95
N SER A 351 13.56 -2.96 -5.10
CA SER A 351 12.42 -2.75 -6.02
C SER A 351 11.05 -2.82 -5.32
N ALA A 352 10.96 -3.53 -4.19
CA ALA A 352 9.79 -3.59 -3.31
C ALA A 352 9.36 -2.22 -2.75
N ALA A 353 10.31 -1.37 -2.35
CA ALA A 353 9.98 -0.02 -1.84
C ALA A 353 9.38 0.85 -2.95
N LYS A 354 9.82 0.68 -4.20
CA LYS A 354 9.25 1.41 -5.36
C LYS A 354 7.85 0.93 -5.76
N GLY A 355 7.49 -0.33 -5.47
CA GLY A 355 6.17 -0.88 -5.78
C GLY A 355 5.06 -0.40 -4.84
N ALA A 356 5.40 -0.10 -3.59
CA ALA A 356 4.44 0.33 -2.57
C ALA A 356 4.09 1.83 -2.65
N LEU A 357 5.02 2.69 -3.09
CA LEU A 357 4.86 4.14 -3.10
C LEU A 357 3.80 4.62 -4.11
N GLN A 358 3.07 5.68 -3.74
CA GLN A 358 2.18 6.39 -4.67
C GLN A 358 2.97 7.38 -5.54
N SER A 359 3.96 8.05 -4.96
CA SER A 359 4.78 9.04 -5.65
C SER A 359 6.22 9.01 -5.14
N GLU A 360 7.18 9.02 -6.06
CA GLU A 360 8.60 9.16 -5.76
C GLU A 360 9.16 10.36 -6.52
N MET A 361 9.72 11.33 -5.80
CA MET A 361 10.30 12.54 -6.38
C MET A 361 11.81 12.54 -6.19
N HIS A 362 12.55 12.89 -7.24
CA HIS A 362 14.01 12.94 -7.22
C HIS A 362 14.49 14.40 -7.20
N VAL A 363 15.20 14.77 -6.14
CA VAL A 363 15.79 16.09 -5.97
C VAL A 363 17.28 16.06 -6.30
N SER A 364 17.69 16.92 -7.21
CA SER A 364 19.09 17.13 -7.57
C SER A 364 19.48 18.60 -7.47
N LYS A 365 20.77 18.87 -7.24
CA LYS A 365 21.33 20.21 -7.15
C LYS A 365 22.45 20.34 -8.18
N LYS A 366 22.44 21.43 -8.95
CA LYS A 366 23.56 21.90 -9.79
C LYS A 366 23.99 23.28 -9.32
N GLY A 367 25.26 23.64 -9.54
CA GLY A 367 25.83 24.90 -9.08
C GLY A 367 26.47 24.82 -7.70
N ASP A 368 27.34 25.79 -7.41
CA ASP A 368 28.24 25.84 -6.25
C ASP A 368 28.06 27.10 -5.39
N ASN A 369 27.40 28.14 -5.92
CA ASN A 369 27.14 29.40 -5.23
C ASN A 369 25.66 29.79 -5.27
N ALA A 370 25.23 30.64 -4.34
CA ALA A 370 23.80 30.95 -4.20
C ALA A 370 23.16 31.55 -5.47
N SER A 371 23.93 32.23 -6.31
CA SER A 371 23.44 32.84 -7.55
C SER A 371 23.32 31.87 -8.73
N ASN A 372 24.00 30.71 -8.70
CA ASN A 372 23.97 29.72 -9.77
C ASN A 372 23.39 28.36 -9.35
N ILE A 373 23.03 28.19 -8.07
CA ILE A 373 22.39 26.97 -7.60
C ILE A 373 21.01 26.83 -8.22
N VAL A 374 20.82 25.70 -8.91
CA VAL A 374 19.54 25.23 -9.43
C VAL A 374 19.24 23.91 -8.77
N ILE A 375 18.09 23.84 -8.10
CA ILE A 375 17.53 22.62 -7.52
C ILE A 375 16.46 22.14 -8.48
N THR A 376 16.57 20.92 -8.96
CA THR A 376 15.58 20.29 -9.85
C THR A 376 14.88 19.18 -9.08
N MET A 377 13.56 19.25 -9.01
CA MET A 377 12.72 18.16 -8.53
C MET A 377 12.02 17.51 -9.71
N LYS A 378 12.43 16.28 -10.02
CA LYS A 378 11.77 15.45 -11.01
C LYS A 378 10.69 14.64 -10.33
N VAL A 379 9.48 14.70 -10.87
CA VAL A 379 8.39 13.81 -10.46
C VAL A 379 8.65 12.49 -11.17
N GLY A 380 9.01 11.44 -10.41
CA GLY A 380 9.19 10.11 -10.96
C GLY A 380 7.84 9.43 -11.20
N LYS A 381 7.82 8.10 -11.14
CA LYS A 381 6.62 7.27 -11.33
C LYS A 381 5.45 7.76 -10.45
N GLN A 382 4.34 8.11 -11.10
CA GLN A 382 3.01 8.22 -10.48
C GLN A 382 2.21 6.99 -10.92
N LYS A 383 1.46 6.36 -9.99
CA LYS A 383 0.68 5.17 -10.33
C LYS A 383 -0.51 5.47 -11.25
N ASP A 384 -1.10 6.66 -11.11
CA ASP A 384 -2.41 6.97 -11.71
C ASP A 384 -2.43 8.20 -12.63
N ASN A 385 -1.29 8.90 -12.82
CA ASN A 385 -1.20 10.16 -13.57
C ASN A 385 0.01 10.21 -14.52
N ALA A 386 -0.03 11.10 -15.52
CA ALA A 386 1.06 11.33 -16.47
C ALA A 386 2.29 11.97 -15.81
N GLU A 387 3.51 11.63 -16.25
CA GLU A 387 4.75 12.23 -15.75
C GLU A 387 4.73 13.76 -15.98
N GLY A 388 4.67 14.53 -14.89
CA GLY A 388 4.66 16.00 -14.92
C GLY A 388 6.02 16.60 -15.29
N ALA A 389 6.02 17.89 -15.68
CA ALA A 389 7.25 18.61 -15.99
C ALA A 389 8.16 18.78 -14.74
N ASP A 390 9.48 18.72 -14.95
CA ASP A 390 10.48 18.98 -13.91
C ASP A 390 10.29 20.37 -13.29
N LEU A 391 10.25 20.46 -11.96
CA LEU A 391 10.18 21.74 -11.23
C LEU A 391 11.58 22.25 -10.91
N GLN A 392 11.84 23.54 -11.14
CA GLN A 392 13.15 24.15 -10.91
C GLN A 392 13.10 25.31 -9.92
N PHE A 393 14.03 25.28 -8.96
CA PHE A 393 14.13 26.28 -7.89
C PHE A 393 15.53 26.86 -7.79
N GLY A 394 15.60 28.16 -7.55
CA GLY A 394 16.78 28.88 -7.11
C GLY A 394 16.77 28.97 -5.59
N ILE A 395 17.86 29.50 -5.03
CA ILE A 395 17.93 29.77 -3.60
C ILE A 395 18.08 31.25 -3.33
N LYS A 396 17.48 31.70 -2.22
CA LYS A 396 17.69 33.04 -1.67
C LYS A 396 18.23 32.95 -0.27
N VAL A 397 19.30 33.69 -0.01
CA VAL A 397 19.91 33.78 1.33
C VAL A 397 19.10 34.74 2.17
N VAL A 398 18.67 34.29 3.35
CA VAL A 398 17.92 35.07 4.33
C VAL A 398 18.76 35.23 5.58
N THR A 399 18.93 36.48 6.02
CA THR A 399 19.60 36.82 7.28
C THR A 399 18.61 36.77 8.44
N LEU A 400 18.94 36.07 9.51
CA LEU A 400 18.15 35.99 10.73
C LEU A 400 18.42 37.19 11.63
N ASP A 401 17.37 37.87 12.08
CA ASP A 401 17.51 39.09 12.88
C ASP A 401 17.98 38.77 14.30
N GLY A 402 18.86 39.61 14.85
CA GLY A 402 19.36 39.49 16.23
C GLY A 402 20.35 38.35 16.46
N GLU A 403 20.64 37.52 15.47
CA GLU A 403 21.54 36.38 15.59
C GLU A 403 22.88 36.62 14.89
N LYS A 404 23.97 36.49 15.65
CA LYS A 404 25.34 36.58 15.14
C LYS A 404 26.10 35.31 15.47
N LYS A 405 26.95 34.91 14.52
CA LYS A 405 27.97 33.88 14.74
C LYS A 405 29.00 34.38 15.77
N PRO A 406 29.82 33.48 16.34
CA PRO A 406 30.89 33.87 17.27
C PRO A 406 31.86 34.91 16.71
N ASP A 407 32.02 34.95 15.38
CA ASP A 407 32.85 35.92 14.64
C ASP A 407 32.14 37.25 14.30
N GLY A 408 30.91 37.46 14.81
CA GLY A 408 30.12 38.66 14.59
C GLY A 408 29.37 38.73 13.26
N ARG A 409 29.60 37.78 12.33
CA ARG A 409 28.84 37.71 11.08
C ARG A 409 27.37 37.33 11.34
N PRO A 410 26.43 37.80 10.50
CA PRO A 410 25.03 37.40 10.65
C PRO A 410 24.86 35.88 10.48
N VAL A 411 23.91 35.31 11.22
CA VAL A 411 23.41 33.96 10.96
C VAL A 411 22.48 34.01 9.74
N THR A 412 22.71 33.12 8.78
CA THR A 412 21.93 33.06 7.54
C THR A 412 21.45 31.64 7.28
N SER A 413 20.33 31.53 6.57
CA SER A 413 19.82 30.28 5.99
C SER A 413 19.32 30.54 4.57
N VAL A 414 18.78 29.54 3.90
CA VAL A 414 18.30 29.64 2.52
C VAL A 414 16.84 29.24 2.39
N VAL A 415 16.14 29.87 1.45
CA VAL A 415 14.76 29.58 1.04
C VAL A 415 14.70 29.36 -0.46
N LEU A 416 13.66 28.67 -0.94
CA LEU A 416 13.46 28.40 -2.37
C LEU A 416 12.73 29.53 -3.06
N GLU A 417 13.11 29.83 -4.30
CA GLU A 417 12.35 30.69 -5.21
C GLU A 417 12.16 29.95 -6.53
N SER A 418 10.93 29.90 -7.06
CA SER A 418 10.64 29.30 -8.36
C SER A 418 11.50 29.94 -9.46
N LEU A 419 12.15 29.11 -10.28
CA LEU A 419 12.80 29.54 -11.52
C LEU A 419 11.87 29.42 -12.72
N ASP A 420 10.80 28.62 -12.60
CA ASP A 420 9.78 28.45 -13.64
C ASP A 420 8.95 29.72 -13.82
N GLU A 421 8.92 30.60 -12.80
CA GLU A 421 8.34 31.96 -12.85
C GLU A 421 9.37 33.07 -13.16
N ARG A 422 10.65 32.75 -13.35
CA ARG A 422 11.62 33.76 -13.81
C ARG A 422 11.58 33.81 -15.34
N PRO A 423 11.43 35.00 -15.96
CA PRO A 423 11.77 35.12 -17.38
C PRO A 423 13.20 34.56 -17.54
N PRO A 424 13.45 33.71 -18.55
CA PRO A 424 14.72 33.01 -18.67
C PRO A 424 15.86 34.02 -18.53
N VAL A 425 16.86 33.70 -17.72
CA VAL A 425 18.08 34.52 -17.67
C VAL A 425 18.75 34.37 -19.03
N LEU A 426 18.44 35.30 -19.93
CA LEU A 426 18.93 35.27 -21.30
C LEU A 426 20.45 35.43 -21.25
N ALA A 427 21.18 34.43 -21.73
CA ALA A 427 22.64 34.48 -21.76
C ALA A 427 23.08 35.72 -22.55
N VAL A 428 23.95 36.55 -21.97
CA VAL A 428 24.47 37.76 -22.62
C VAL A 428 25.10 37.35 -23.96
N GLY A 429 24.59 37.92 -25.05
CA GLY A 429 25.02 37.57 -26.41
C GLY A 429 24.21 36.46 -27.12
N SER A 430 23.13 35.94 -26.52
CA SER A 430 22.17 35.07 -27.24
C SER A 430 21.23 35.89 -28.15
N PRO A 431 20.63 35.28 -29.19
CA PRO A 431 19.63 35.94 -30.02
C PRO A 431 18.44 36.46 -29.20
N GLU A 432 17.96 35.66 -28.24
CA GLU A 432 16.83 35.96 -27.37
C GLU A 432 17.16 37.13 -26.42
N TRP A 433 18.38 37.15 -25.86
CA TRP A 433 18.91 38.28 -25.09
C TRP A 433 18.88 39.58 -25.89
N LEU A 434 19.30 39.52 -27.16
CA LEU A 434 19.27 40.66 -28.06
C LEU A 434 17.84 41.10 -28.38
N VAL A 435 16.91 40.17 -28.61
CA VAL A 435 15.48 40.47 -28.83
C VAL A 435 14.91 41.26 -27.64
N HIS A 436 15.17 40.80 -26.42
CA HIS A 436 14.72 41.47 -25.21
C HIS A 436 15.33 42.88 -25.08
N ARG A 437 16.64 43.03 -25.33
CA ARG A 437 17.32 44.34 -25.30
C ARG A 437 16.77 45.33 -26.32
N LEU A 438 16.45 44.86 -27.53
CA LEU A 438 15.84 45.66 -28.59
C LEU A 438 14.42 46.11 -28.24
N ALA A 439 13.63 45.23 -27.60
CA ALA A 439 12.29 45.55 -27.13
C ALA A 439 12.32 46.61 -26.02
N VAL A 440 13.19 46.45 -25.01
CA VAL A 440 13.39 47.43 -23.93
C VAL A 440 13.84 48.78 -24.47
N ALA A 441 14.66 48.79 -25.52
CA ALA A 441 15.13 50.01 -26.17
C ALA A 441 14.13 50.62 -27.18
N GLY A 442 12.94 50.04 -27.31
CA GLY A 442 11.90 50.54 -28.23
C GLY A 442 12.29 50.48 -29.70
N VAL A 443 13.21 49.58 -30.09
CA VAL A 443 13.66 49.49 -31.48
C VAL A 443 12.51 48.92 -32.33
N PRO A 444 12.15 49.51 -33.48
CA PRO A 444 11.07 48.99 -34.32
C PRO A 444 11.32 47.55 -34.81
N ILE A 445 10.25 46.74 -34.91
CA ILE A 445 10.30 45.36 -35.43
C ILE A 445 10.67 45.33 -36.93
N SER A 446 10.34 46.40 -37.66
CA SER A 446 10.68 46.58 -39.08
C SER A 446 12.18 46.67 -39.37
N TRP A 447 13.04 46.81 -38.35
CA TRP A 447 14.48 46.86 -38.53
C TRP A 447 15.07 45.49 -38.91
N GLY A 448 15.63 45.42 -40.12
CA GLY A 448 16.42 44.27 -40.56
C GLY A 448 17.82 44.19 -39.92
N SER A 449 18.49 43.07 -40.14
CA SER A 449 19.82 42.75 -39.60
C SER A 449 20.88 43.85 -39.75
N PRO A 450 20.96 44.62 -40.85
CA PRO A 450 21.94 45.70 -40.97
C PRO A 450 21.74 46.83 -39.96
N ARG A 451 20.49 47.21 -39.67
CA ARG A 451 20.18 48.29 -38.71
C ARG A 451 20.37 47.82 -37.27
N VAL A 452 19.97 46.58 -36.99
CA VAL A 452 20.21 45.95 -35.67
C VAL A 452 21.70 45.77 -35.41
N SER A 453 22.49 45.38 -36.41
CA SER A 453 23.94 45.27 -36.28
C SER A 453 24.59 46.61 -35.96
N LYS A 454 24.18 47.69 -36.64
CA LYS A 454 24.67 49.05 -36.34
C LYS A 454 24.30 49.47 -34.91
N TRP A 455 23.07 49.18 -34.48
CA TRP A 455 22.59 49.46 -33.13
C TRP A 455 23.39 48.73 -32.04
N CYS A 456 23.79 47.47 -32.29
CA CYS A 456 24.66 46.72 -31.40
C CYS A 456 26.05 47.37 -31.30
N THR A 457 26.65 47.73 -32.44
CA THR A 457 27.98 48.37 -32.48
C THR A 457 28.00 49.72 -31.75
N GLU A 458 26.97 50.55 -31.92
CA GLU A 458 26.84 51.85 -31.22
C GLU A 458 26.73 51.72 -29.69
N ARG A 459 26.44 50.53 -29.17
CA ARG A 459 26.25 50.24 -27.75
C ARG A 459 27.27 49.25 -27.19
N ASP A 460 28.37 49.04 -27.93
CA ASP A 460 29.46 48.14 -27.57
C ASP A 460 29.02 46.69 -27.31
N ILE A 461 27.97 46.25 -28.02
CA ILE A 461 27.46 44.88 -27.95
C ILE A 461 28.17 44.05 -29.02
N GLN A 462 29.15 43.24 -28.61
CA GLN A 462 29.84 42.31 -29.51
C GLN A 462 29.00 41.04 -29.73
N MET A 463 28.44 40.89 -30.93
CA MET A 463 27.70 39.69 -31.33
C MET A 463 28.04 39.28 -32.76
N ARG A 464 28.07 37.97 -33.00
CA ARG A 464 28.27 37.42 -34.33
C ARG A 464 27.05 37.69 -35.21
N LYS A 465 27.30 37.87 -36.52
CA LYS A 465 26.29 38.23 -37.52
C LYS A 465 25.12 37.22 -37.59
N ASP A 466 25.43 35.93 -37.48
CA ASP A 466 24.44 34.82 -37.44
C ASP A 466 23.44 34.98 -36.29
N LYS A 467 23.92 35.40 -35.11
CA LYS A 467 23.07 35.60 -33.93
C LYS A 467 22.19 36.84 -34.03
N ILE A 468 22.68 37.89 -34.70
CA ILE A 468 21.90 39.11 -34.99
C ILE A 468 20.78 38.79 -36.00
N GLU A 469 21.09 38.02 -37.03
CA GLU A 469 20.10 37.57 -38.03
C GLU A 469 19.02 36.68 -37.41
N GLU A 470 19.40 35.75 -36.52
CA GLU A 470 18.44 34.94 -35.78
C GLU A 470 17.55 35.80 -34.86
N ALA A 471 18.10 36.80 -34.16
CA ALA A 471 17.32 37.70 -33.33
C ALA A 471 16.27 38.48 -34.13
N VAL A 472 16.62 38.96 -35.33
CA VAL A 472 15.69 39.63 -36.25
C VAL A 472 14.59 38.68 -36.72
N ARG A 473 14.93 37.42 -37.02
CA ARG A 473 13.97 36.38 -37.43
C ARG A 473 12.99 36.04 -36.31
N ILE A 474 13.47 35.94 -35.06
CA ILE A 474 12.63 35.73 -33.87
C ILE A 474 11.63 36.90 -33.70
N ARG A 475 12.08 38.15 -33.86
CA ARG A 475 11.23 39.35 -33.73
C ARG A 475 10.10 39.38 -34.76
N LYS A 476 10.38 39.00 -36.00
CA LYS A 476 9.37 38.94 -37.07
C LYS A 476 8.36 37.81 -36.87
N ARG A 477 8.79 36.65 -36.35
CA ARG A 477 7.90 35.51 -36.06
C ARG A 477 6.92 35.80 -34.91
N LYS A 478 7.37 36.51 -33.87
CA LYS A 478 6.49 36.91 -32.74
C LYS A 478 5.41 37.90 -33.18
N ASP A 479 5.77 38.88 -33.99
CA ASP A 479 4.82 39.88 -34.54
C ASP A 479 3.73 39.22 -35.40
N SER A 480 4.10 38.26 -36.25
CA SER A 480 3.13 37.50 -37.06
C SER A 480 2.18 36.61 -36.23
N PHE A 481 2.58 36.24 -35.01
CA PHE A 481 1.73 35.44 -34.11
C PHE A 481 0.74 36.33 -33.35
N ASP A 482 1.16 37.53 -32.94
CA ASP A 482 0.30 38.52 -32.28
C ASP A 482 -0.68 39.19 -33.27
N GLU A 483 -0.31 39.37 -34.55
CA GLU A 483 -1.24 39.79 -35.62
C GLU A 483 -2.31 38.71 -35.92
N ALA A 484 -1.95 37.42 -35.84
CA ALA A 484 -2.91 36.33 -36.04
C ALA A 484 -3.94 36.20 -34.89
N LEU A 485 -3.58 36.63 -33.68
CA LEU A 485 -4.46 36.66 -32.50
C LEU A 485 -5.35 37.91 -32.42
N SER A 486 -4.95 39.01 -33.05
CA SER A 486 -5.72 40.27 -33.10
C SER A 486 -6.68 40.37 -34.28
N GLY A 487 -6.64 39.42 -35.22
CA GLY A 487 -7.52 39.36 -36.40
C GLY A 487 -8.84 38.58 -36.23
N SER A 488 -9.49 38.61 -35.05
CA SER A 488 -10.80 37.95 -34.83
C SER A 488 -11.96 38.93 -34.59
N GLU A 489 -12.13 39.93 -35.45
CA GLU A 489 -13.42 40.62 -35.60
C GLU A 489 -14.02 40.26 -36.96
N ASN A 490 -14.69 39.10 -37.03
CA ASN A 490 -15.79 38.80 -37.95
C ASN A 490 -16.25 37.34 -37.72
N LEU A 491 -17.04 37.11 -36.67
CA LEU A 491 -17.80 35.88 -36.51
C LEU A 491 -19.09 35.95 -37.35
N PRO A 492 -19.49 34.87 -38.07
CA PRO A 492 -20.75 34.84 -38.83
C PRO A 492 -21.98 34.87 -37.89
N PRO A 493 -23.12 35.44 -38.31
CA PRO A 493 -24.13 35.97 -37.40
C PRO A 493 -25.09 34.95 -36.77
N ASN A 494 -24.80 33.64 -36.79
CA ASN A 494 -25.74 32.63 -36.26
C ASN A 494 -25.03 31.49 -35.53
N LEU A 495 -24.61 31.73 -34.29
CA LEU A 495 -24.29 30.67 -33.34
C LEU A 495 -25.11 30.87 -32.06
N PRO A 496 -25.99 29.92 -31.68
CA PRO A 496 -26.91 30.06 -30.56
C PRO A 496 -26.17 30.12 -29.22
N ARG A 497 -26.63 30.98 -28.32
CA ARG A 497 -26.21 31.01 -26.92
C ARG A 497 -27.10 30.11 -26.07
N ASP A 498 -26.44 29.56 -25.06
CA ASP A 498 -26.97 28.93 -23.85
C ASP A 498 -27.42 27.47 -24.00
N LEU A 499 -26.95 26.64 -23.06
CA LEU A 499 -27.80 25.84 -22.16
C LEU A 499 -26.92 25.08 -21.15
N GLU A 500 -26.68 25.72 -20.02
CA GLU A 500 -26.57 25.02 -18.73
C GLU A 500 -28.00 24.68 -18.24
N GLN A 501 -28.12 23.50 -17.62
CA GLN A 501 -29.26 23.00 -16.83
C GLN A 501 -30.52 22.54 -17.60
N GLN A 502 -30.71 21.21 -17.67
CA GLN A 502 -31.95 20.55 -17.28
C GLN A 502 -31.82 19.01 -17.20
N THR A 503 -32.36 18.47 -16.10
CA THR A 503 -32.53 17.06 -15.73
C THR A 503 -33.38 16.30 -16.76
N PRO A 504 -33.15 15.00 -17.04
CA PRO A 504 -33.98 14.27 -18.00
C PRO A 504 -35.33 13.84 -17.38
N PRO A 505 -36.46 14.02 -18.07
CA PRO A 505 -37.73 13.43 -17.65
C PRO A 505 -37.91 11.99 -18.16
N LYS A 506 -38.65 11.21 -17.38
CA LYS A 506 -39.13 9.85 -17.66
C LYS A 506 -40.21 9.82 -18.76
N THR A 507 -40.29 8.67 -19.44
CA THR A 507 -41.39 8.00 -20.21
C THR A 507 -40.84 7.58 -21.58
N GLY A 508 -40.92 6.36 -22.12
CA GLY A 508 -41.79 5.20 -21.93
C GLY A 508 -42.17 4.69 -23.35
N GLY A 509 -41.84 3.45 -23.73
CA GLY A 509 -42.32 2.83 -24.97
C GLY A 509 -41.36 1.89 -25.73
N THR A 510 -41.43 0.59 -25.37
CA THR A 510 -41.37 -0.72 -26.07
C THR A 510 -41.03 -0.90 -27.59
N PRO A 511 -40.75 -2.13 -28.08
CA PRO A 511 -39.47 -2.48 -28.73
C PRO A 511 -39.56 -3.09 -30.14
N GLY A 512 -38.42 -3.16 -30.81
CA GLY A 512 -38.14 -4.10 -31.90
C GLY A 512 -38.11 -3.49 -33.28
N GLU A 513 -36.91 -3.45 -33.87
CA GLU A 513 -36.69 -3.88 -35.26
C GLU A 513 -35.19 -4.10 -35.50
N VAL A 514 -34.90 -5.26 -36.03
CA VAL A 514 -33.60 -5.73 -36.51
C VAL A 514 -33.46 -5.15 -37.91
N ASP A 515 -32.37 -4.46 -38.23
CA ASP A 515 -31.92 -4.49 -39.63
C ASP A 515 -30.44 -4.17 -39.83
N GLU A 516 -29.93 -4.77 -40.90
CA GLU A 516 -28.55 -5.05 -41.21
C GLU A 516 -27.77 -3.89 -41.86
N ASN A 517 -26.45 -4.00 -41.75
CA ASN A 517 -25.37 -3.21 -42.36
C ASN A 517 -25.52 -2.98 -43.89
N PRO A 518 -25.02 -1.87 -44.49
CA PRO A 518 -23.75 -2.01 -45.25
C PRO A 518 -22.86 -0.74 -45.44
N ARG A 519 -21.53 -0.95 -45.39
CA ARG A 519 -20.41 -0.37 -46.21
C ARG A 519 -20.24 1.16 -46.24
N SER A 520 -19.16 1.73 -45.68
CA SER A 520 -17.76 1.83 -46.18
C SER A 520 -17.59 2.52 -47.54
N ASP A 521 -17.10 3.77 -47.54
CA ASP A 521 -16.57 4.48 -48.72
C ASP A 521 -15.42 5.40 -48.30
N ILE A 522 -14.16 4.94 -48.35
CA ILE A 522 -12.98 5.77 -48.72
C ILE A 522 -11.94 4.88 -49.45
N PRO A 523 -11.59 5.17 -50.74
CA PRO A 523 -10.57 4.47 -51.53
C PRO A 523 -9.11 4.97 -51.34
N PRO A 524 -8.10 4.31 -51.96
CA PRO A 524 -6.72 4.18 -51.47
C PRO A 524 -5.61 4.85 -52.31
N ASN A 525 -4.37 4.83 -51.78
CA ASN A 525 -3.03 4.57 -52.39
C ASN A 525 -1.93 5.51 -51.84
N ALA A 526 -0.65 5.17 -51.76
CA ALA A 526 0.13 3.92 -51.85
C ALA A 526 1.61 4.27 -51.57
N GLY A 527 2.39 3.33 -51.03
CA GLY A 527 3.84 3.31 -51.27
C GLY A 527 4.71 2.65 -50.20
N GLY A 528 5.01 1.35 -50.35
CA GLY A 528 6.28 0.72 -49.92
C GLY A 528 6.20 -0.35 -48.82
N GLY A 529 6.19 -1.64 -49.20
CA GLY A 529 6.40 -2.79 -48.28
C GLY A 529 7.89 -3.18 -48.16
N PRO A 530 8.25 -4.43 -47.78
CA PRO A 530 7.53 -5.46 -47.03
C PRO A 530 8.26 -5.85 -45.72
N GLY A 531 7.54 -6.34 -44.70
CA GLY A 531 8.16 -6.90 -43.49
C GLY A 531 7.13 -7.51 -42.56
N ASP A 532 7.36 -8.77 -42.20
CA ASP A 532 6.43 -9.69 -41.56
C ASP A 532 5.78 -9.22 -40.25
N ALA A 533 4.57 -9.72 -40.02
CA ALA A 533 3.79 -9.55 -38.79
C ALA A 533 4.53 -10.09 -37.56
N PRO A 534 4.43 -9.43 -36.38
CA PRO A 534 5.08 -9.92 -35.17
C PRO A 534 4.37 -11.17 -34.63
N THR A 535 5.08 -12.29 -34.74
CA THR A 535 4.79 -13.56 -34.09
C THR A 535 4.81 -13.45 -32.56
N LYS A 536 3.89 -14.18 -31.95
CA LYS A 536 3.81 -14.63 -30.53
C LYS A 536 5.16 -14.68 -29.80
N PRO A 537 5.28 -14.19 -28.55
CA PRO A 537 6.53 -14.25 -27.79
C PRO A 537 6.91 -15.70 -27.42
N PRO A 538 8.22 -16.05 -27.42
CA PRO A 538 8.67 -17.41 -27.16
C PRO A 538 8.68 -17.76 -25.66
N SER A 539 8.35 -19.02 -25.36
CA SER A 539 8.45 -19.62 -24.03
C SER A 539 9.92 -19.75 -23.55
N PRO A 540 10.19 -19.72 -22.23
CA PRO A 540 11.56 -19.81 -21.70
C PRO A 540 12.15 -21.21 -21.91
N ARG A 541 13.45 -21.27 -22.23
CA ARG A 541 14.24 -22.50 -22.33
C ARG A 541 14.57 -23.08 -20.94
N SER A 542 14.44 -24.39 -20.80
CA SER A 542 14.98 -25.16 -19.66
C SER A 542 16.51 -25.29 -19.76
N PRO A 543 17.25 -25.35 -18.63
CA PRO A 543 18.70 -25.52 -18.65
C PRO A 543 19.10 -26.97 -18.94
N SER A 544 20.18 -27.12 -19.72
CA SER A 544 20.82 -28.37 -20.10
C SER A 544 21.53 -29.05 -18.93
N ARG A 545 21.32 -30.36 -18.77
CA ARG A 545 22.08 -31.23 -17.86
C ARG A 545 22.98 -32.14 -18.70
N GLU A 546 24.28 -32.04 -18.51
CA GLU A 546 25.28 -32.98 -19.04
C GLU A 546 25.31 -34.25 -18.17
N GLY A 547 25.48 -35.41 -18.81
CA GLY A 547 26.27 -36.54 -18.26
C GLY A 547 25.54 -37.77 -17.71
N GLY A 548 25.27 -38.75 -18.59
CA GLY A 548 25.75 -40.15 -18.51
C GLY A 548 25.17 -41.14 -17.48
N GLY A 549 24.53 -42.21 -17.98
CA GLY A 549 24.29 -43.47 -17.26
C GLY A 549 23.33 -44.40 -18.00
N GLU A 550 23.81 -45.56 -18.43
CA GLU A 550 23.16 -46.55 -19.31
C GLU A 550 22.12 -47.43 -18.59
N GLY A 551 21.00 -47.71 -19.28
CA GLY A 551 20.29 -49.00 -19.41
C GLY A 551 19.73 -49.74 -18.18
N GLU A 552 18.41 -49.90 -18.12
CA GLU A 552 17.71 -51.20 -18.16
C GLU A 552 16.20 -51.00 -18.36
N ASP A 553 15.62 -51.83 -19.24
CA ASP A 553 14.22 -51.84 -19.64
C ASP A 553 13.32 -52.46 -18.56
N ASP A 554 12.17 -51.85 -18.27
CA ASP A 554 11.02 -52.58 -17.73
C ASP A 554 9.70 -51.98 -18.25
N GLU A 555 8.92 -52.81 -18.93
CA GLU A 555 7.59 -52.54 -19.47
C GLU A 555 6.53 -52.62 -18.35
N ASN A 556 6.07 -51.46 -17.88
CA ASN A 556 4.67 -51.16 -17.51
C ASN A 556 4.66 -49.84 -16.73
N ASP A 557 4.25 -48.74 -17.37
CA ASP A 557 3.80 -47.59 -16.57
C ASP A 557 2.80 -46.76 -17.36
N THR A 558 1.53 -46.87 -16.97
CA THR A 558 0.57 -45.75 -17.08
C THR A 558 1.23 -44.50 -16.53
N PRO A 559 1.08 -43.31 -17.16
CA PRO A 559 1.71 -42.09 -16.65
C PRO A 559 1.18 -41.82 -15.25
N SER A 560 2.01 -42.09 -14.24
CA SER A 560 1.66 -41.88 -12.84
C SER A 560 1.42 -40.39 -12.64
N THR A 561 0.25 -40.04 -12.11
CA THR A 561 -0.05 -38.66 -11.73
C THR A 561 1.06 -38.19 -10.79
N PRO A 562 1.70 -37.04 -11.01
CA PRO A 562 2.75 -36.56 -10.12
C PRO A 562 2.22 -36.47 -8.68
N HIS A 563 2.98 -37.01 -7.73
CA HIS A 563 2.61 -37.01 -6.33
C HIS A 563 3.31 -35.85 -5.61
N CYS A 564 2.65 -35.33 -4.58
CA CYS A 564 3.19 -34.30 -3.71
C CYS A 564 4.44 -34.80 -2.99
N THR A 565 5.54 -34.04 -3.06
CA THR A 565 6.83 -34.38 -2.43
C THR A 565 6.79 -34.39 -0.90
N VAL A 566 5.82 -33.71 -0.29
CA VAL A 566 5.64 -33.64 1.18
C VAL A 566 4.75 -34.76 1.73
N CYS A 567 3.56 -35.00 1.16
CA CYS A 567 2.60 -35.96 1.72
C CYS A 567 2.34 -37.21 0.87
N GLY A 568 2.91 -37.29 -0.33
CA GLY A 568 2.75 -38.43 -1.23
C GLY A 568 1.38 -38.55 -1.89
N ASN A 569 0.45 -37.61 -1.70
CA ASN A 569 -0.86 -37.63 -2.37
C ASN A 569 -0.75 -37.16 -3.83
N GLU A 570 -1.62 -37.67 -4.72
CA GLU A 570 -1.68 -37.24 -6.12
C GLU A 570 -1.97 -35.74 -6.27
N LEU A 571 -1.25 -35.07 -7.19
CA LEU A 571 -1.46 -33.66 -7.52
C LEU A 571 -2.57 -33.53 -8.57
N HIS A 572 -3.65 -32.83 -8.23
CA HIS A 572 -4.75 -32.57 -9.16
C HIS A 572 -4.89 -31.08 -9.55
N GLY A 573 -5.49 -30.85 -10.71
CA GLY A 573 -5.98 -29.54 -11.14
C GLY A 573 -4.90 -28.47 -11.33
N PHE A 574 -5.13 -27.29 -10.73
CA PHE A 574 -4.31 -26.09 -10.91
C PHE A 574 -2.83 -26.29 -10.54
N ARG A 575 -2.54 -27.10 -9.51
CA ARG A 575 -1.16 -27.35 -9.04
C ARG A 575 -0.34 -28.11 -10.08
N LEU A 576 -0.91 -29.18 -10.64
CA LEU A 576 -0.30 -29.97 -11.70
C LEU A 576 -0.03 -29.14 -12.96
N ASN A 577 -1.02 -28.34 -13.39
CA ASN A 577 -0.92 -27.52 -14.61
C ASN A 577 0.14 -26.40 -14.55
N ARG A 578 0.60 -26.04 -13.35
CA ARG A 578 1.64 -25.02 -13.14
C ARG A 578 2.98 -25.58 -12.69
N GLY A 579 3.13 -26.90 -12.67
CA GLY A 579 4.40 -27.56 -12.35
C GLY A 579 4.80 -27.47 -10.87
N TYR A 580 3.83 -27.30 -9.97
CA TYR A 580 4.10 -27.41 -8.54
C TYR A 580 4.28 -28.88 -8.16
N ASP A 581 5.20 -29.13 -7.24
CA ASP A 581 5.54 -30.46 -6.71
C ASP A 581 4.91 -30.75 -5.34
N THR A 582 4.09 -29.81 -4.82
CA THR A 582 3.43 -29.92 -3.50
C THR A 582 1.94 -29.58 -3.54
N CYS A 583 1.15 -30.25 -2.68
CA CYS A 583 -0.28 -29.96 -2.48
C CYS A 583 -0.50 -28.60 -1.80
N LEU A 584 -1.72 -28.07 -1.92
CA LEU A 584 -2.05 -26.73 -1.42
C LEU A 584 -1.95 -26.58 0.10
N ALA A 585 -2.22 -27.67 0.79
CA ALA A 585 -2.15 -27.76 2.25
C ALA A 585 -0.73 -28.07 2.77
N CYS A 586 0.22 -28.44 1.90
CA CYS A 586 1.60 -28.73 2.30
C CYS A 586 2.44 -27.46 2.35
N ASP A 587 3.29 -27.36 3.37
CA ASP A 587 4.33 -26.35 3.42
C ASP A 587 5.67 -26.96 2.93
N PRO A 588 6.18 -26.55 1.76
CA PRO A 588 7.44 -27.05 1.21
C PRO A 588 8.68 -26.61 2.00
N THR A 589 8.55 -25.59 2.86
CA THR A 589 9.65 -25.03 3.66
C THR A 589 9.84 -25.81 4.95
N THR A 590 8.74 -26.25 5.56
CA THR A 590 8.74 -26.99 6.84
C THR A 590 8.54 -28.50 6.66
N GLY A 591 8.16 -28.95 5.46
CA GLY A 591 7.85 -30.35 5.18
C GLY A 591 6.58 -30.85 5.89
N SER A 592 5.71 -29.94 6.32
CA SER A 592 4.52 -30.27 7.10
C SER A 592 3.29 -30.43 6.21
N HIS A 593 2.51 -31.48 6.49
CA HIS A 593 1.15 -31.68 5.97
C HIS A 593 0.18 -31.65 7.17
N PRO A 594 -0.95 -30.95 7.10
CA PRO A 594 -1.86 -30.79 8.24
C PRO A 594 -2.47 -32.10 8.77
N ASP A 595 -2.41 -33.19 7.99
CA ASP A 595 -2.82 -34.54 8.40
C ASP A 595 -1.68 -35.49 8.83
N ALA A 596 -0.46 -34.99 9.10
CA ALA A 596 0.61 -35.79 9.69
C ALA A 596 0.57 -35.68 11.23
N ALA A 597 -0.36 -36.40 11.85
CA ALA A 597 -0.35 -36.78 13.26
C ALA A 597 -0.72 -38.26 13.39
#